data_AF-A0A318HGB3-F1
#
_entry.id   AF-A0A318HGB3-F1
#
_cell.length_a   1.000
_cell.length_b   1.000
_cell.length_c   1.000
_cell.angle_alpha   90.00
_cell.angle_beta   90.00
_cell.angle_gamma   90.00
#
_symmetry.space_group_name_H-M   'P 1'
#
loop_
_entity.id
_entity.type
_entity.pdbx_description
1 polymer ?
#
loop_
_entity_poly.entity_id
_entity_poly.type
_entity_poly.pdbx_seq_one_letter_code
_entity_poly.pdbx_strand_id
1 'polypeptide(L)'
;MQTWLYICTYGSWAAFAAVFVVMIMTPSARTAGWVVVVLMAVGLTLFGVLAGRWWGWTRKIAICVTSDGLTVEERPGEVFSFKDAKLGRWTLGQAITVSGTALHLQCGPHRFVLGGRDHRLGTGTPLQAPHTGRVDGWLRAADFDEVLTMVARRSGLDVGGPAPGEPFRCLLYPPYETMGPVKFLKQRTPQPRLAIDVGTDAIRVIDPNTDALVALASRAQVTATPANYRVVSPEESYNMPVLVVCVPSLQPLTIECRRAWRGEVLKEQKKPEFRVSDADSRALVEKFGLAANLKD
;
A
#
# COMPACT_ATOMS: atom_id res chain seq x y z
N MET A 1 2.11 -0.46 -27.89
CA MET A 1 3.20 -0.97 -27.03
C MET A 1 4.06 -2.00 -27.74
N GLN A 2 3.46 -2.92 -28.50
CA GLN A 2 4.16 -3.90 -29.33
C GLN A 2 5.20 -3.26 -30.29
N THR A 3 4.90 -2.10 -30.87
CA THR A 3 5.81 -1.35 -31.76
C THR A 3 7.08 -0.85 -31.06
N TRP A 4 6.97 -0.34 -29.83
CA TRP A 4 8.11 0.13 -29.04
C TRP A 4 9.03 -1.02 -28.61
N LEU A 5 8.44 -2.17 -28.28
CA LEU A 5 9.17 -3.39 -27.96
C LEU A 5 10.01 -3.88 -29.15
N TYR A 6 9.44 -3.87 -30.35
CA TYR A 6 10.17 -4.19 -31.58
C TYR A 6 11.32 -3.21 -31.83
N ILE A 7 11.08 -1.90 -31.73
CA ILE A 7 12.14 -0.89 -31.93
C ILE A 7 13.30 -1.08 -30.95
N CYS A 8 13.02 -1.31 -29.66
CA CYS A 8 14.07 -1.57 -28.67
C CYS A 8 14.83 -2.87 -28.97
N THR A 9 14.13 -3.96 -29.28
CA THR A 9 14.79 -5.25 -29.57
C THR A 9 15.68 -5.18 -30.82
N TYR A 10 15.18 -4.67 -31.94
CA TYR A 10 15.96 -4.59 -33.18
C TYR A 10 17.09 -3.56 -33.09
N GLY A 11 16.87 -2.43 -32.40
CA GLY A 11 17.91 -1.44 -32.12
C GLY A 11 19.05 -2.03 -31.28
N SER A 12 18.74 -2.82 -30.25
CA SER A 12 19.76 -3.53 -29.47
C SER A 12 20.52 -4.55 -30.31
N TRP A 13 19.84 -5.37 -31.12
CA TRP A 13 20.50 -6.33 -32.00
C TRP A 13 21.44 -5.68 -33.02
N ALA A 14 21.03 -4.57 -33.62
CA ALA A 14 21.88 -3.80 -34.55
C ALA A 14 23.13 -3.24 -33.84
N ALA A 15 22.98 -2.74 -32.61
CA ALA A 15 24.11 -2.27 -31.81
C ALA A 15 25.09 -3.41 -31.45
N PHE A 16 24.57 -4.59 -31.09
CA PHE A 16 25.42 -5.78 -30.86
C PHE A 16 26.20 -6.16 -32.12
N ALA A 17 25.54 -6.20 -33.28
CA ALA A 17 26.19 -6.52 -34.55
C ALA A 17 27.29 -5.51 -34.89
N ALA A 18 27.04 -4.21 -34.72
CA ALA A 18 28.04 -3.17 -34.95
C ALA A 18 29.28 -3.30 -34.03
N VAL A 19 29.07 -3.53 -32.73
CA VAL A 19 30.19 -3.75 -31.77
C VAL A 19 30.98 -5.00 -32.14
N PHE A 20 30.31 -6.06 -32.56
CA PHE A 20 30.95 -7.31 -32.96
C PHE A 20 31.79 -7.15 -34.23
N VAL A 21 31.28 -6.42 -35.23
CA VAL A 21 32.02 -6.08 -36.46
C VAL A 21 33.28 -5.28 -36.14
N VAL A 22 33.19 -4.27 -35.26
CA VAL A 22 34.36 -3.49 -34.81
C VAL A 22 35.37 -4.39 -34.10
N MET A 23 34.94 -5.28 -33.20
CA MET A 23 35.84 -6.22 -32.50
C MET A 23 36.59 -7.17 -33.44
N ILE A 24 35.99 -7.57 -34.55
CA ILE A 24 36.63 -8.42 -35.55
C ILE A 24 37.68 -7.63 -36.34
N MET A 25 37.38 -6.39 -36.70
CA MET A 25 38.24 -5.54 -37.53
C MET A 25 39.43 -4.93 -36.77
N THR A 26 39.33 -4.73 -35.45
CA THR A 26 40.40 -4.14 -34.63
C THR A 26 40.79 -5.06 -33.45
N PRO A 27 41.85 -5.88 -33.58
CA PRO A 27 42.27 -6.83 -32.56
C PRO A 27 42.60 -6.19 -31.20
N SER A 28 43.15 -4.97 -31.21
CA SER A 28 43.47 -4.18 -30.01
C SER A 28 42.24 -3.74 -29.23
N ALA A 29 41.06 -3.71 -29.86
CA ALA A 29 39.79 -3.33 -29.24
C ALA A 29 39.02 -4.50 -28.63
N ARG A 30 39.51 -5.76 -28.75
CA ARG A 30 38.77 -6.95 -28.28
C ARG A 30 38.43 -6.91 -26.80
N THR A 31 39.38 -6.53 -25.95
CA THR A 31 39.16 -6.52 -24.49
C THR A 31 38.11 -5.47 -24.10
N ALA A 32 38.19 -4.28 -24.68
CA ALA A 32 37.19 -3.22 -24.48
C ALA A 32 35.82 -3.62 -25.05
N GLY A 33 35.79 -4.24 -26.23
CA GLY A 33 34.57 -4.72 -26.85
C GLY A 33 33.85 -5.78 -26.01
N TRP A 34 34.58 -6.72 -25.40
CA TRP A 34 33.99 -7.69 -24.46
C TRP A 34 33.38 -7.04 -23.22
N VAL A 35 34.02 -6.01 -22.66
CA VAL A 35 33.45 -5.25 -21.53
C VAL A 35 32.13 -4.59 -21.92
N VAL A 36 32.07 -3.97 -23.11
CA VAL A 36 30.84 -3.36 -23.63
C VAL A 36 29.74 -4.39 -23.84
N VAL A 37 30.06 -5.55 -24.41
CA VAL A 37 29.11 -6.66 -24.62
C VAL A 37 28.54 -7.15 -23.29
N VAL A 38 29.39 -7.34 -22.27
CA VAL A 38 28.96 -7.77 -20.93
C VAL A 38 28.05 -6.73 -20.28
N LEU A 39 28.41 -5.44 -20.33
CA LEU A 39 27.58 -4.37 -19.77
C LEU A 39 26.22 -4.27 -20.47
N MET A 40 26.18 -4.41 -21.80
CA MET A 40 24.92 -4.43 -22.54
C MET A 40 24.05 -5.65 -22.19
N ALA A 41 24.66 -6.83 -22.05
CA ALA A 41 23.93 -8.04 -21.65
C ALA A 41 23.35 -7.92 -20.23
N VAL A 42 24.13 -7.39 -19.29
CA VAL A 42 23.67 -7.11 -17.91
C VAL A 42 22.54 -6.06 -17.93
N GLY A 43 22.71 -4.97 -18.68
CA GLY A 43 21.71 -3.92 -18.82
C GLY A 43 20.38 -4.42 -19.40
N LEU A 44 20.43 -5.24 -20.46
CA LEU A 44 19.24 -5.87 -21.04
C LEU A 44 18.56 -6.84 -20.09
N THR A 45 19.33 -7.63 -19.34
CA THR A 45 18.79 -8.57 -18.37
C THR A 45 18.08 -7.83 -17.24
N LEU A 46 18.72 -6.79 -16.68
CA LEU A 46 18.12 -5.94 -15.65
C LEU A 46 16.88 -5.23 -16.18
N PHE A 47 16.94 -4.66 -17.39
CA PHE A 47 15.80 -4.01 -18.02
C PHE A 47 14.65 -5.01 -18.23
N GLY A 48 14.91 -6.21 -18.74
CA GLY A 48 13.90 -7.25 -18.93
C GLY A 48 13.22 -7.66 -17.62
N VAL A 49 14.00 -7.84 -16.54
CA VAL A 49 13.48 -8.15 -15.21
C VAL A 49 12.63 -7.00 -14.66
N LEU A 50 13.11 -5.76 -14.77
CA LEU A 50 12.40 -4.57 -14.29
C LEU A 50 11.14 -4.30 -15.10
N ALA A 51 11.22 -4.36 -16.43
CA ALA A 51 10.10 -4.18 -17.34
C ALA A 51 9.05 -5.28 -17.18
N GLY A 52 9.46 -6.54 -17.06
CA GLY A 52 8.55 -7.66 -16.79
C GLY A 52 7.84 -7.51 -15.44
N ARG A 53 8.58 -7.09 -14.41
CA ARG A 53 7.99 -6.79 -13.09
C ARG A 53 7.01 -5.63 -13.15
N TRP A 54 7.36 -4.55 -13.84
CA TRP A 54 6.50 -3.37 -13.98
C TRP A 54 5.24 -3.67 -14.82
N TRP A 55 5.38 -4.47 -15.87
CA TRP A 55 4.26 -4.95 -16.68
C TRP A 55 3.30 -5.81 -15.86
N GLY A 56 3.81 -6.74 -15.07
CA GLY A 56 3.00 -7.55 -14.16
C GLY A 56 2.24 -6.72 -13.12
N TRP A 57 2.75 -5.55 -12.72
CA TRP A 57 2.08 -4.65 -11.77
C TRP A 57 1.01 -3.76 -12.39
N THR A 58 1.05 -3.56 -13.71
CA THR A 58 0.10 -2.70 -14.44
C THR A 58 -0.93 -3.49 -15.23
N ARG A 59 -0.84 -4.83 -15.20
CA ARG A 59 -1.79 -5.71 -15.87
C ARG A 59 -3.17 -5.55 -15.25
N LYS A 60 -4.16 -5.25 -16.09
CA LYS A 60 -5.57 -5.26 -15.71
C LYS A 60 -6.07 -6.68 -15.81
N ILE A 61 -6.67 -7.19 -14.73
CA ILE A 61 -7.30 -8.51 -14.69
C ILE A 61 -8.80 -8.27 -14.81
N ALA A 62 -9.42 -8.79 -15.86
CA ALA A 62 -10.87 -8.76 -15.97
C ALA A 62 -11.46 -9.81 -15.02
N ILE A 63 -12.33 -9.34 -14.13
CA ILE A 63 -13.14 -10.18 -13.26
C ILE A 63 -14.59 -10.05 -13.71
N CYS A 64 -15.30 -11.17 -13.75
CA CYS A 64 -16.74 -11.18 -13.96
C CYS A 64 -17.41 -11.65 -12.68
N VAL A 65 -18.26 -10.79 -12.13
CA VAL A 65 -19.01 -11.04 -10.90
C VAL A 65 -20.37 -11.59 -11.30
N THR A 66 -20.68 -12.79 -10.83
CA THR A 66 -21.95 -13.49 -11.06
C THR A 66 -22.78 -13.53 -9.78
N SER A 67 -23.98 -14.10 -9.84
CA SER A 67 -24.86 -14.26 -8.66
C SER A 67 -24.24 -15.09 -7.54
N ASP A 68 -23.36 -16.04 -7.86
CA ASP A 68 -22.90 -17.09 -6.94
C ASP A 68 -21.39 -17.07 -6.70
N GLY A 69 -20.65 -16.28 -7.48
CA GLY A 69 -19.21 -16.19 -7.36
C GLY A 69 -18.56 -15.22 -8.32
N LEU A 70 -17.24 -15.21 -8.29
CA LEU A 70 -16.37 -14.40 -9.14
C LEU A 70 -15.59 -15.31 -10.08
N THR A 71 -15.52 -14.95 -11.35
CA THR A 71 -14.68 -15.60 -12.36
C THR A 71 -13.57 -14.65 -12.80
N VAL A 72 -12.42 -15.21 -13.15
CA VAL A 72 -11.24 -14.45 -13.55
C VAL A 72 -10.88 -14.88 -14.96
N GLU A 73 -10.77 -13.95 -15.90
CA GLU A 73 -10.50 -14.27 -17.32
C GLU A 73 -9.20 -15.07 -17.50
N GLU A 74 -8.18 -14.77 -16.68
CA GLU A 74 -6.90 -15.48 -16.71
C GLU A 74 -6.97 -16.92 -16.17
N ARG A 75 -8.08 -17.32 -15.56
CA ARG A 75 -8.30 -18.66 -14.98
C ARG A 75 -9.63 -19.24 -15.48
N PRO A 76 -9.73 -19.56 -16.78
CA PRO A 76 -10.97 -20.07 -17.36
C PRO A 76 -11.39 -21.37 -16.67
N GLY A 77 -12.67 -21.45 -16.28
CA GLY A 77 -13.24 -22.61 -15.59
C GLY A 77 -13.18 -22.56 -14.06
N GLU A 78 -12.43 -21.62 -13.46
CA GLU A 78 -12.44 -21.41 -12.01
C GLU A 78 -13.57 -20.44 -11.61
N VAL A 79 -14.46 -20.91 -10.73
CA VAL A 79 -15.53 -20.08 -10.14
C VAL A 79 -15.27 -19.94 -8.64
N PHE A 80 -14.88 -18.75 -8.23
CA PHE A 80 -14.61 -18.42 -6.83
C PHE A 80 -15.92 -18.12 -6.10
N SER A 81 -16.41 -19.11 -5.34
CA SER A 81 -17.68 -19.03 -4.62
C SER A 81 -17.66 -17.95 -3.54
N PHE A 82 -18.81 -17.29 -3.34
CA PHE A 82 -18.99 -16.33 -2.25
C PHE A 82 -19.34 -16.98 -0.90
N LYS A 83 -19.79 -18.25 -0.88
CA LYS A 83 -20.25 -18.90 0.36
C LYS A 83 -19.21 -18.92 1.48
N ASP A 84 -17.95 -19.15 1.11
CA ASP A 84 -16.82 -19.25 2.05
C ASP A 84 -15.91 -18.01 1.97
N ALA A 85 -16.45 -16.90 1.46
CA ALA A 85 -15.72 -15.65 1.36
C ALA A 85 -15.32 -15.16 2.76
N LYS A 86 -14.08 -14.71 2.89
CA LYS A 86 -13.56 -14.16 4.14
C LYS A 86 -12.98 -12.78 3.92
N LEU A 87 -13.23 -11.89 4.87
CA LEU A 87 -12.62 -10.56 4.87
C LEU A 87 -11.35 -10.58 5.70
N GLY A 88 -10.32 -9.97 5.14
CA GLY A 88 -9.02 -9.73 5.75
C GLY A 88 -8.60 -8.29 5.54
N ARG A 89 -7.44 -7.95 6.09
CA ARG A 89 -6.74 -6.71 5.75
C ARG A 89 -5.64 -7.00 4.75
N TRP A 90 -5.28 -5.99 3.97
CA TRP A 90 -4.05 -6.04 3.19
C TRP A 90 -3.33 -4.71 3.19
N THR A 91 -2.01 -4.80 3.08
CA THR A 91 -1.10 -3.67 2.89
C THR A 91 -0.09 -4.05 1.82
N LEU A 92 0.03 -3.24 0.78
CA LEU A 92 0.99 -3.46 -0.29
C LEU A 92 2.25 -2.63 -0.08
N GLY A 93 3.38 -3.32 -0.23
CA GLY A 93 4.70 -2.71 -0.24
C GLY A 93 5.22 -2.40 1.16
N GLN A 94 6.54 -2.15 1.22
CA GLN A 94 7.17 -1.70 2.46
C GLN A 94 6.47 -0.43 2.92
N ALA A 95 6.36 0.56 2.04
CA ALA A 95 5.88 1.91 2.33
C ALA A 95 4.41 2.04 2.84
N ILE A 96 3.56 1.01 2.87
CA ILE A 96 2.11 1.15 3.13
C ILE A 96 1.51 2.25 2.24
N THR A 97 1.83 2.20 0.94
CA THR A 97 1.28 3.16 -0.04
C THR A 97 -0.16 2.84 -0.39
N VAL A 98 -0.51 1.56 -0.32
CA VAL A 98 -1.84 1.04 -0.64
C VAL A 98 -2.19 0.06 0.46
N SER A 99 -3.34 0.28 1.08
CA SER A 99 -3.91 -0.66 2.04
C SER A 99 -5.42 -0.67 1.89
N GLY A 100 -6.04 -1.62 2.55
CA GLY A 100 -7.48 -1.63 2.73
C GLY A 100 -7.95 -3.01 3.11
N THR A 101 -9.10 -3.38 2.58
CA THR A 101 -9.76 -4.65 2.88
C THR A 101 -9.47 -5.66 1.78
N ALA A 102 -9.23 -6.91 2.16
CA ALA A 102 -9.02 -8.01 1.25
C ALA A 102 -10.19 -8.98 1.33
N LEU A 103 -10.78 -9.30 0.18
CA LEU A 103 -11.76 -10.34 0.01
C LEU A 103 -11.04 -11.62 -0.42
N HIS A 104 -11.01 -12.61 0.46
CA HIS A 104 -10.42 -13.92 0.21
C HIS A 104 -11.51 -14.87 -0.30
N LEU A 105 -11.29 -15.39 -1.49
CA LEU A 105 -12.18 -16.36 -2.14
C LEU A 105 -11.42 -17.66 -2.41
N GLN A 106 -12.16 -18.77 -2.41
CA GLN A 106 -11.62 -20.12 -2.63
C GLN A 106 -12.40 -20.86 -3.71
N CYS A 107 -11.68 -21.66 -4.50
CA CYS A 107 -12.19 -22.60 -5.50
C CYS A 107 -11.36 -23.88 -5.42
N GLY A 108 -11.79 -24.85 -4.59
CA GLY A 108 -11.00 -26.04 -4.30
C GLY A 108 -9.62 -25.67 -3.72
N PRO A 109 -8.50 -26.11 -4.31
CA PRO A 109 -7.15 -25.74 -3.84
C PRO A 109 -6.73 -24.32 -4.25
N HIS A 110 -7.47 -23.67 -5.14
CA HIS A 110 -7.13 -22.37 -5.68
C HIS A 110 -7.69 -21.26 -4.80
N ARG A 111 -6.88 -20.23 -4.58
CA ARG A 111 -7.29 -19.00 -3.88
C ARG A 111 -7.24 -17.81 -4.82
N PHE A 112 -8.11 -16.86 -4.56
CA PHE A 112 -8.08 -15.54 -5.16
C PHE A 112 -8.34 -14.48 -4.10
N VAL A 113 -7.47 -13.48 -4.02
CA VAL A 113 -7.56 -12.39 -3.05
C VAL A 113 -7.74 -11.08 -3.79
N LEU A 114 -8.92 -10.48 -3.65
CA LEU A 114 -9.26 -9.20 -4.23
C LEU A 114 -9.12 -8.09 -3.18
N GLY A 115 -8.27 -7.11 -3.42
CA GLY A 115 -8.09 -5.96 -2.53
C GLY A 115 -9.02 -4.80 -2.86
N GLY A 116 -9.76 -4.29 -1.90
CA GLY A 116 -10.34 -2.95 -1.95
C GLY A 116 -9.29 -1.94 -1.52
N ARG A 117 -8.72 -1.21 -2.49
CA ARG A 117 -7.77 -0.14 -2.21
C ARG A 117 -8.50 1.01 -1.52
N ASP A 118 -7.94 1.46 -0.42
CA ASP A 118 -8.47 2.55 0.42
C ASP A 118 -9.87 2.23 1.00
N HIS A 119 -10.35 0.98 0.85
CA HIS A 119 -11.61 0.51 1.41
C HIS A 119 -11.47 0.23 2.91
N ARG A 120 -12.49 0.63 3.68
CA ARG A 120 -12.54 0.54 5.13
C ARG A 120 -13.75 -0.26 5.59
N LEU A 121 -13.53 -1.05 6.62
CA LEU A 121 -14.60 -1.75 7.30
C LEU A 121 -15.09 -0.96 8.51
N GLY A 122 -16.34 -1.17 8.88
CA GLY A 122 -16.85 -0.76 10.18
C GLY A 122 -16.03 -1.37 11.32
N THR A 123 -16.05 -0.71 12.48
CA THR A 123 -15.34 -1.16 13.68
C THR A 123 -15.81 -2.52 14.18
N GLY A 124 -17.07 -2.86 13.92
CA GLY A 124 -17.66 -4.15 14.30
C GLY A 124 -17.45 -5.29 13.31
N THR A 125 -16.91 -5.03 12.10
CA THR A 125 -16.87 -6.05 11.06
C THR A 125 -15.80 -7.11 11.37
N PRO A 126 -16.18 -8.40 11.53
CA PRO A 126 -15.23 -9.45 11.88
C PRO A 126 -14.27 -9.74 10.71
N LEU A 127 -12.98 -9.67 10.99
CA LEU A 127 -11.91 -10.05 10.06
C LEU A 127 -11.54 -11.53 10.28
N GLN A 128 -11.97 -12.38 9.36
CA GLN A 128 -11.78 -13.84 9.47
C GLN A 128 -10.54 -14.34 8.72
N ALA A 129 -10.02 -13.55 7.78
CA ALA A 129 -8.83 -13.90 7.01
C ALA A 129 -7.57 -13.22 7.57
N PRO A 130 -6.41 -13.89 7.51
CA PRO A 130 -5.15 -13.33 7.98
C PRO A 130 -4.75 -12.10 7.14
N HIS A 131 -4.03 -11.18 7.78
CA HIS A 131 -3.45 -10.03 7.09
C HIS A 131 -2.52 -10.50 5.97
N THR A 132 -2.73 -10.00 4.74
CA THR A 132 -1.89 -10.36 3.60
C THR A 132 -1.11 -9.17 3.07
N GLY A 133 0.18 -9.39 2.78
CA GLY A 133 1.03 -8.40 2.11
C GLY A 133 0.87 -8.38 0.59
N ARG A 134 0.07 -9.30 0.03
CA ARG A 134 -0.09 -9.47 -1.42
C ARG A 134 -1.54 -9.86 -1.74
N VAL A 135 -2.09 -9.22 -2.76
CA VAL A 135 -3.40 -9.52 -3.35
C VAL A 135 -3.19 -9.89 -4.83
N ASP A 136 -4.12 -10.64 -5.41
CA ASP A 136 -4.08 -11.04 -6.81
C ASP A 136 -4.52 -9.89 -7.73
N GLY A 137 -5.38 -8.99 -7.24
CA GLY A 137 -5.75 -7.73 -7.89
C GLY A 137 -6.36 -6.77 -6.88
N TRP A 138 -6.55 -5.51 -7.27
CA TRP A 138 -7.24 -4.53 -6.44
C TRP A 138 -8.20 -3.64 -7.23
N LEU A 139 -9.26 -3.21 -6.56
CA LEU A 139 -10.27 -2.26 -7.04
C LEU A 139 -10.21 -0.97 -6.23
N ARG A 140 -10.78 0.12 -6.75
CA ARG A 140 -11.01 1.33 -5.93
C ARG A 140 -12.09 1.02 -4.89
N ALA A 141 -12.13 1.79 -3.79
CA ALA A 141 -13.08 1.58 -2.71
C ALA A 141 -14.54 1.45 -3.20
N ALA A 142 -15.01 2.38 -4.04
CA ALA A 142 -16.40 2.36 -4.55
C ALA A 142 -16.72 1.11 -5.40
N ASP A 143 -15.81 0.70 -6.29
CA ASP A 143 -16.01 -0.52 -7.09
C ASP A 143 -15.96 -1.77 -6.20
N PHE A 144 -15.14 -1.74 -5.16
CA PHE A 144 -15.05 -2.81 -4.18
C PHE A 144 -16.30 -2.90 -3.30
N ASP A 145 -16.89 -1.77 -2.90
CA ASP A 145 -18.17 -1.70 -2.17
C ASP A 145 -19.30 -2.39 -2.95
N GLU A 146 -19.34 -2.21 -4.27
CA GLU A 146 -20.30 -2.88 -5.14
C GLU A 146 -20.13 -4.41 -5.09
N VAL A 147 -18.88 -4.89 -5.20
CA VAL A 147 -18.58 -6.33 -5.07
C VAL A 147 -18.96 -6.85 -3.68
N LEU A 148 -18.61 -6.12 -2.62
CA LEU A 148 -18.94 -6.51 -1.25
C LEU A 148 -20.44 -6.55 -1.02
N THR A 149 -21.21 -5.62 -1.60
CA THR A 149 -22.68 -5.62 -1.53
C THR A 149 -23.26 -6.88 -2.19
N MET A 150 -22.71 -7.31 -3.31
CA MET A 150 -23.12 -8.56 -3.96
C MET A 150 -22.77 -9.79 -3.12
N VAL A 151 -21.58 -9.81 -2.53
CA VAL A 151 -21.10 -10.89 -1.66
C VAL A 151 -21.95 -10.99 -0.39
N ALA A 152 -22.18 -9.88 0.31
CA ALA A 152 -22.90 -9.81 1.58
C ALA A 152 -24.31 -10.45 1.49
N ARG A 153 -25.01 -10.20 0.39
CA ARG A 153 -26.34 -10.77 0.11
C ARG A 153 -26.36 -12.31 0.04
N ARG A 154 -25.21 -12.95 -0.12
CA ARG A 154 -25.09 -14.40 -0.39
C ARG A 154 -24.30 -15.15 0.67
N SER A 155 -23.27 -14.54 1.22
CA SER A 155 -22.37 -15.16 2.20
C SER A 155 -22.82 -14.93 3.64
N GLY A 156 -23.77 -14.00 3.87
CA GLY A 156 -24.08 -13.53 5.21
C GLY A 156 -22.92 -12.77 5.86
N LEU A 157 -21.89 -12.39 5.10
CA LEU A 157 -20.87 -11.48 5.57
C LEU A 157 -21.53 -10.13 5.89
N ASP A 158 -21.30 -9.64 7.10
CA ASP A 158 -21.65 -8.28 7.48
C ASP A 158 -20.58 -7.34 6.90
N VAL A 159 -20.87 -6.77 5.73
CA VAL A 159 -19.91 -5.93 4.98
C VAL A 159 -20.35 -4.48 4.88
N GLY A 160 -21.11 -4.00 5.86
CA GLY A 160 -21.41 -2.58 5.95
C GLY A 160 -20.11 -1.76 5.97
N GLY A 161 -20.01 -0.79 5.05
CA GLY A 161 -19.12 0.35 5.27
C GLY A 161 -19.50 1.05 6.57
N PRO A 162 -18.58 1.83 7.17
CA PRO A 162 -18.86 2.49 8.45
C PRO A 162 -20.14 3.31 8.36
N ALA A 163 -21.10 3.05 9.26
CA ALA A 163 -22.36 3.78 9.27
C ALA A 163 -22.10 5.29 9.52
N PRO A 164 -22.99 6.20 9.07
CA PRO A 164 -22.88 7.61 9.42
C PRO A 164 -22.82 7.79 10.94
N GLY A 165 -21.69 8.29 11.45
CA GLY A 165 -21.44 8.46 12.88
C GLY A 165 -20.69 7.30 13.55
N GLU A 166 -20.46 6.18 12.86
CA GLU A 166 -19.61 5.11 13.37
C GLU A 166 -18.16 5.58 13.51
N PRO A 167 -17.45 5.21 14.60
CA PRO A 167 -16.06 5.56 14.78
C PRO A 167 -15.20 5.04 13.64
N PHE A 168 -14.31 5.90 13.14
CA PHE A 168 -13.32 5.53 12.15
C PHE A 168 -12.07 4.96 12.84
N ARG A 169 -11.70 3.71 12.54
CA ARG A 169 -10.49 3.07 13.09
C ARG A 169 -9.28 3.25 12.18
N CYS A 170 -8.22 3.83 12.72
CA CYS A 170 -6.93 4.04 12.08
C CYS A 170 -5.84 3.21 12.76
N LEU A 171 -5.09 2.42 12.00
CA LEU A 171 -4.00 1.59 12.52
C LEU A 171 -2.67 2.33 12.48
N LEU A 172 -2.01 2.44 13.63
CA LEU A 172 -0.72 3.09 13.78
C LEU A 172 0.41 2.06 13.72
N TYR A 173 1.20 2.12 12.65
CA TYR A 173 2.35 1.26 12.44
C TYR A 173 3.64 1.96 12.89
N PRO A 174 4.65 1.23 13.37
CA PRO A 174 5.95 1.82 13.65
C PRO A 174 6.61 2.37 12.36
N PRO A 175 7.51 3.36 12.47
CA PRO A 175 8.29 3.84 11.32
C PRO A 175 9.14 2.71 10.74
N TYR A 176 9.60 2.89 9.50
CA TYR A 176 10.62 1.98 8.97
C TYR A 176 11.88 2.09 9.82
N GLU A 177 12.33 0.95 10.33
CA GLU A 177 13.74 0.80 10.58
C GLU A 177 14.43 0.76 9.22
N THR A 178 15.33 1.72 8.98
CA THR A 178 16.21 1.70 7.81
C THR A 178 17.01 0.40 7.87
N MET A 179 16.57 -0.62 7.12
CA MET A 179 17.25 -1.90 7.09
C MET A 179 18.61 -1.69 6.42
N GLY A 180 19.68 -2.05 7.12
CA GLY A 180 21.02 -2.09 6.53
C GLY A 180 21.09 -3.06 5.34
N PRO A 181 22.15 -2.97 4.52
CA PRO A 181 22.23 -3.57 3.17
C PRO A 181 22.13 -5.10 3.09
N VAL A 182 22.02 -5.83 4.21
CA VAL A 182 22.18 -7.29 4.26
C VAL A 182 20.95 -8.04 4.80
N LYS A 183 19.87 -7.37 5.22
CA LYS A 183 18.67 -8.04 5.76
C LYS A 183 17.55 -8.22 4.72
N PHE A 184 17.81 -9.03 3.69
CA PHE A 184 16.80 -9.45 2.69
C PHE A 184 15.97 -10.69 3.11
N LEU A 185 16.18 -11.22 4.32
CA LEU A 185 15.49 -12.42 4.79
C LEU A 185 14.18 -12.08 5.50
N LYS A 186 13.06 -12.56 4.92
CA LYS A 186 11.69 -12.53 5.47
C LYS A 186 11.32 -11.20 6.13
N GLN A 187 10.94 -10.23 5.31
CA GLN A 187 10.24 -9.05 5.83
C GLN A 187 8.93 -9.49 6.50
N ARG A 188 8.94 -9.51 7.84
CA ARG A 188 7.70 -9.55 8.60
C ARG A 188 6.96 -8.26 8.30
N THR A 189 5.72 -8.41 7.83
CA THR A 189 4.82 -7.27 7.69
C THR A 189 4.72 -6.60 9.06
N PRO A 190 5.06 -5.30 9.17
CA PRO A 190 5.02 -4.62 10.46
C PRO A 190 3.61 -4.68 11.02
N GLN A 191 3.49 -5.10 12.28
CA GLN A 191 2.21 -5.12 12.97
C GLN A 191 1.93 -3.72 13.54
N PRO A 192 0.65 -3.30 13.57
CA PRO A 192 0.28 -2.04 14.20
C PRO A 192 0.52 -2.14 15.71
N ARG A 193 1.07 -1.07 16.31
CA ARG A 193 1.32 -0.99 17.76
C ARG A 193 0.13 -0.40 18.51
N LEU A 194 -0.61 0.49 17.85
CA LEU A 194 -1.78 1.16 18.39
C LEU A 194 -2.84 1.28 17.29
N ALA A 195 -4.07 1.51 17.70
CA ALA A 195 -5.13 1.98 16.82
C ALA A 195 -5.81 3.20 17.45
N ILE A 196 -6.22 4.15 16.62
CA ILE A 196 -7.03 5.30 17.02
C ILE A 196 -8.42 5.12 16.41
N ASP A 197 -9.45 5.04 17.25
CA ASP A 197 -10.84 5.14 16.83
C ASP A 197 -11.31 6.58 17.02
N VAL A 198 -11.68 7.23 15.92
CA VAL A 198 -12.18 8.61 15.88
C VAL A 198 -13.69 8.59 15.68
N GLY A 199 -14.43 8.66 16.78
CA GLY A 199 -15.88 8.82 16.80
C GLY A 199 -16.33 10.27 16.66
N THR A 200 -17.65 10.48 16.73
CA THR A 200 -18.27 11.82 16.77
C THR A 200 -17.90 12.56 18.05
N ASP A 201 -18.05 11.89 19.19
CA ASP A 201 -17.98 12.53 20.51
C ASP A 201 -16.75 12.12 21.32
N ALA A 202 -16.14 10.99 20.96
CA ALA A 202 -15.01 10.42 21.69
C ALA A 202 -13.94 9.87 20.74
N ILE A 203 -12.70 9.93 21.22
CA ILE A 203 -11.54 9.31 20.59
C ILE A 203 -11.00 8.25 21.54
N ARG A 204 -10.76 7.06 21.00
CA ARG A 204 -10.16 5.94 21.72
C ARG A 204 -8.81 5.62 21.11
N VAL A 205 -7.84 5.34 21.97
CA VAL A 205 -6.58 4.71 21.59
C VAL A 205 -6.60 3.32 22.18
N ILE A 206 -6.37 2.30 21.37
CA ILE A 206 -6.47 0.89 21.75
C ILE A 206 -5.24 0.11 21.28
N ASP A 207 -4.95 -1.00 21.96
CA ASP A 207 -4.01 -2.01 21.46
C ASP A 207 -4.73 -2.88 20.42
N PRO A 208 -4.28 -2.89 19.15
CA PRO A 208 -4.96 -3.62 18.08
C PRO A 208 -4.85 -5.15 18.21
N ASN A 209 -3.98 -5.68 19.08
CA ASN A 209 -3.81 -7.13 19.26
C ASN A 209 -4.69 -7.70 20.37
N THR A 210 -4.99 -6.90 21.39
CA THR A 210 -5.77 -7.32 22.56
C THR A 210 -7.13 -6.61 22.66
N ASP A 211 -7.37 -5.62 21.81
CA ASP A 211 -8.51 -4.68 21.89
C ASP A 211 -8.59 -3.93 23.24
N ALA A 212 -7.48 -3.92 24.00
CA ALA A 212 -7.42 -3.24 25.28
C ALA A 212 -7.44 -1.72 25.09
N LEU A 213 -8.28 -1.03 25.86
CA LEU A 213 -8.36 0.43 25.86
C LEU A 213 -7.10 1.02 26.52
N VAL A 214 -6.33 1.77 25.74
CA VAL A 214 -5.10 2.46 26.19
C VAL A 214 -5.44 3.86 26.69
N ALA A 215 -6.29 4.59 25.96
CA ALA A 215 -6.81 5.90 26.38
C ALA A 215 -8.18 6.17 25.78
N LEU A 216 -8.97 6.97 26.49
CA LEU A 216 -10.27 7.47 26.04
C LEU A 216 -10.37 8.95 26.41
N ALA A 217 -10.76 9.77 25.44
CA ALA A 217 -11.01 11.18 25.68
C ALA A 217 -12.20 11.67 24.86
N SER A 218 -12.87 12.72 25.34
CA SER A 218 -13.85 13.42 24.51
C SER A 218 -13.16 14.09 23.32
N ARG A 219 -13.87 14.22 22.20
CA ARG A 219 -13.34 14.83 20.97
C ARG A 219 -12.86 16.26 21.19
N ALA A 220 -13.50 16.99 22.12
CA ALA A 220 -13.16 18.37 22.49
C ALA A 220 -11.84 18.50 23.26
N GLN A 221 -11.40 17.43 23.94
CA GLN A 221 -10.15 17.42 24.71
C GLN A 221 -8.95 16.96 23.87
N VAL A 222 -9.18 16.40 22.70
CA VAL A 222 -8.12 15.95 21.80
C VAL A 222 -7.78 17.06 20.82
N THR A 223 -6.51 17.43 20.79
CA THR A 223 -5.99 18.37 19.80
C THR A 223 -5.18 17.64 18.75
N ALA A 224 -5.28 18.11 17.51
CA ALA A 224 -4.49 17.62 16.39
C ALA A 224 -3.90 18.83 15.68
N THR A 225 -2.59 18.81 15.45
CA THR A 225 -1.88 19.93 14.83
C THR A 225 -1.02 19.47 13.66
N PRO A 226 -1.03 20.21 12.54
CA PRO A 226 -0.11 19.95 11.45
C PRO A 226 1.30 20.41 11.83
N ALA A 227 2.30 19.59 11.51
CA ALA A 227 3.70 19.88 11.74
C ALA A 227 4.57 19.29 10.62
N ASN A 228 5.85 19.68 10.58
CA ASN A 228 6.86 19.12 9.70
C ASN A 228 8.05 18.60 10.50
N TYR A 229 8.46 17.36 10.27
CA TYR A 229 9.73 16.84 10.76
C TYR A 229 10.80 16.98 9.68
N ARG A 230 11.96 17.55 10.02
CA ARG A 230 13.07 17.69 9.08
C ARG A 230 13.88 16.40 9.04
N VAL A 231 13.77 15.65 7.95
CA VAL A 231 14.63 14.50 7.70
C VAL A 231 15.96 15.01 7.17
N VAL A 232 17.05 14.66 7.83
CA VAL A 232 18.41 14.98 7.40
C VAL A 232 19.11 13.66 7.10
N SER A 233 19.43 13.44 5.83
CA SER A 233 20.28 12.35 5.38
C SER A 233 21.56 12.91 4.76
N PRO A 234 22.63 12.10 4.58
CA PRO A 234 23.87 12.57 3.95
C PRO A 234 23.66 13.10 2.53
N GLU A 235 22.64 12.60 1.83
CA GLU A 235 22.37 12.91 0.42
C GLU A 235 21.33 14.01 0.24
N GLU A 236 20.34 14.07 1.14
CA GLU A 236 19.21 14.99 1.00
C GLU A 236 18.63 15.41 2.36
N SER A 237 18.15 16.66 2.45
CA SER A 237 17.29 17.11 3.55
C SER A 237 15.93 17.53 3.02
N TYR A 238 14.86 16.95 3.55
CA TYR A 238 13.49 17.28 3.17
C TYR A 238 12.58 17.37 4.40
N ASN A 239 11.46 18.09 4.24
CA ASN A 239 10.44 18.18 5.28
C ASN A 239 9.41 17.08 5.08
N MET A 240 9.26 16.23 6.09
CA MET A 240 8.24 15.19 6.14
C MET A 240 7.02 15.72 6.90
N PRO A 241 5.82 15.73 6.30
CA PRO A 241 4.63 16.20 6.98
C PRO A 241 4.21 15.20 8.08
N VAL A 242 3.90 15.73 9.25
CA VAL A 242 3.51 14.97 10.45
C VAL A 242 2.22 15.57 11.01
N LEU A 243 1.33 14.71 11.48
CA LEU A 243 0.18 15.06 12.30
C LEU A 243 0.50 14.72 13.76
N VAL A 244 0.46 15.72 14.63
CA VAL A 244 0.66 15.52 16.08
C VAL A 244 -0.71 15.46 16.74
N VAL A 245 -1.06 14.31 17.31
CA VAL A 245 -2.34 14.09 18.01
C VAL A 245 -2.09 14.00 19.51
N CYS A 246 -2.62 14.95 20.26
CA CYS A 246 -2.52 14.99 21.71
C CYS A 246 -3.81 14.46 22.34
N VAL A 247 -3.75 13.26 22.90
CA VAL A 247 -4.83 12.67 23.68
C VAL A 247 -4.49 12.82 25.17
N PRO A 248 -5.40 13.30 26.02
CA PRO A 248 -5.18 13.34 27.46
C PRO A 248 -4.67 12.01 28.00
N SER A 249 -3.77 12.04 29.00
CA SER A 249 -3.09 10.89 29.60
C SER A 249 -2.07 10.13 28.73
N LEU A 250 -1.86 10.56 27.48
CA LEU A 250 -0.84 10.01 26.60
C LEU A 250 0.24 11.03 26.22
N GLN A 251 1.39 10.52 25.83
CA GLN A 251 2.38 11.32 25.10
C GLN A 251 1.80 11.69 23.71
N PRO A 252 2.13 12.87 23.16
CA PRO A 252 1.70 13.26 21.82
C PRO A 252 2.07 12.20 20.78
N LEU A 253 1.07 11.73 20.03
CA LEU A 253 1.26 10.74 18.98
C LEU A 253 1.71 11.47 17.71
N THR A 254 2.94 11.26 17.28
CA THR A 254 3.50 11.85 16.06
C THR A 254 3.32 10.87 14.89
N ILE A 255 2.42 11.23 13.97
CA ILE A 255 1.99 10.36 12.87
C ILE A 255 2.49 10.93 11.55
N GLU A 256 3.27 10.15 10.80
CA GLU A 256 3.67 10.49 9.43
C GLU A 256 2.44 10.64 8.52
N CYS A 257 2.36 11.78 7.84
CA CYS A 257 1.38 12.03 6.80
C CYS A 257 2.05 11.94 5.43
N ARG A 258 1.27 11.59 4.40
CA ARG A 258 1.77 11.47 3.02
C ARG A 258 1.58 12.74 2.19
N ARG A 259 0.63 13.59 2.60
CA ARG A 259 0.31 14.84 1.91
C ARG A 259 1.01 16.01 2.60
N ALA A 260 1.60 16.87 1.78
CA ALA A 260 2.23 18.08 2.27
C ALA A 260 1.18 19.05 2.85
N TRP A 261 1.57 19.75 3.90
CA TRP A 261 0.78 20.86 4.45
C TRP A 261 0.89 22.10 3.56
N ARG A 262 -0.18 22.89 3.54
CA ARG A 262 -0.28 24.21 2.92
C ARG A 262 0.26 25.25 3.89
N GLY A 263 1.12 26.13 3.41
CA GLY A 263 1.73 27.20 4.21
C GLY A 263 2.85 26.71 5.14
N GLU A 264 3.29 27.60 6.03
CA GLU A 264 4.28 27.26 7.06
C GLU A 264 3.60 26.61 8.26
N VAL A 265 4.10 25.44 8.67
CA VAL A 265 3.65 24.72 9.86
C VAL A 265 4.81 24.56 10.83
N LEU A 266 4.48 24.29 12.10
CA LEU A 266 5.47 24.11 13.16
C LEU A 266 6.45 22.97 12.81
N LYS A 267 7.70 23.13 13.26
CA LYS A 267 8.73 22.11 13.07
C LYS A 267 8.77 21.17 14.27
N GLU A 268 8.52 19.89 14.01
CA GLU A 268 8.64 18.84 15.00
C GLU A 268 10.10 18.39 15.09
N GLN A 269 10.64 18.34 16.31
CA GLN A 269 12.03 17.93 16.53
C GLN A 269 12.15 16.41 16.62
N LYS A 270 11.09 15.74 17.06
CA LYS A 270 11.08 14.28 17.23
C LYS A 270 10.66 13.60 15.93
N LYS A 271 11.36 12.52 15.58
CA LYS A 271 10.97 11.65 14.46
C LYS A 271 9.56 11.11 14.74
N PRO A 272 8.67 10.99 13.72
CA PRO A 272 7.36 10.39 13.93
C PRO A 272 7.49 8.96 14.47
N GLU A 273 6.72 8.66 15.52
CA GLU A 273 6.65 7.34 16.13
C GLU A 273 5.71 6.41 15.36
N PHE A 274 4.78 6.98 14.59
CA PHE A 274 3.78 6.22 13.87
C PHE A 274 3.69 6.63 12.42
N ARG A 275 3.21 5.70 11.61
CA ARG A 275 2.77 5.92 10.24
C ARG A 275 1.43 5.24 10.03
N VAL A 276 0.70 5.74 9.06
CA VAL A 276 -0.63 5.25 8.68
C VAL A 276 -0.69 5.10 7.16
N SER A 277 -1.74 4.46 6.65
CA SER A 277 -1.98 4.42 5.21
C SER A 277 -2.29 5.80 4.63
N ASP A 278 -2.19 5.99 3.30
CA ASP A 278 -2.58 7.26 2.67
C ASP A 278 -4.04 7.61 2.96
N ALA A 279 -4.94 6.63 2.80
CA ALA A 279 -6.34 6.78 3.12
C ALA A 279 -6.52 7.25 4.57
N ASP A 280 -5.92 6.54 5.53
CA ASP A 280 -6.11 6.82 6.95
C ASP A 280 -5.48 8.14 7.37
N SER A 281 -4.34 8.52 6.76
CA SER A 281 -3.77 9.85 6.95
C SER A 281 -4.77 10.94 6.56
N ARG A 282 -5.42 10.80 5.39
CA ARG A 282 -6.40 11.77 4.91
C ARG A 282 -7.62 11.83 5.82
N ALA A 283 -8.14 10.68 6.23
CA ALA A 283 -9.33 10.63 7.07
C ALA A 283 -9.09 11.14 8.48
N LEU A 284 -7.91 10.88 9.08
CA LEU A 284 -7.55 11.54 10.32
C LEU A 284 -7.58 13.05 10.15
N VAL A 285 -6.94 13.58 9.10
CA VAL A 285 -6.90 15.01 8.82
C VAL A 285 -8.29 15.60 8.61
N GLU A 286 -9.17 14.92 7.86
CA GLU A 286 -10.56 15.33 7.68
C GLU A 286 -11.36 15.31 8.99
N LYS A 287 -11.29 14.22 9.76
CA LYS A 287 -11.98 14.10 11.06
C LYS A 287 -11.46 15.09 12.10
N PHE A 288 -10.21 15.52 11.96
CA PHE A 288 -9.62 16.57 12.78
C PHE A 288 -9.93 18.00 12.29
N GLY A 289 -10.61 18.16 11.14
CA GLY A 289 -10.95 19.47 10.58
C GLY A 289 -9.78 20.19 9.93
N LEU A 290 -8.73 19.45 9.54
CA LEU A 290 -7.48 19.98 9.00
C LEU A 290 -7.36 19.80 7.47
N ALA A 291 -8.44 19.41 6.78
CA ALA A 291 -8.42 19.13 5.34
C ALA A 291 -7.99 20.37 4.51
N ALA A 292 -8.41 21.57 4.91
CA ALA A 292 -8.03 22.82 4.24
C ALA A 292 -6.52 23.12 4.33
N ASN A 293 -5.82 22.50 5.30
CA ASN A 293 -4.39 22.63 5.46
C ASN A 293 -3.61 21.69 4.54
N LEU A 294 -4.25 20.84 3.74
CA LEU A 294 -3.54 19.98 2.78
C LEU A 294 -3.25 20.73 1.47
N LYS A 295 -2.12 20.39 0.86
CA LYS A 295 -1.83 20.73 -0.54
C LYS A 295 -2.56 19.74 -1.46
N ASP A 296 -3.06 20.25 -2.57
CA ASP A 296 -3.79 19.50 -3.59
C ASP A 296 -2.87 18.51 -4.35
#